data_AF-A0A7Y2DSH9-F1
#
_entry.id   AF-A0A7Y2DSH9-F1
#
_cell.length_a   1.000
_cell.length_b   1.000
_cell.length_c   1.000
_cell.angle_alpha   90.00
_cell.angle_beta   90.00
_cell.angle_gamma   90.00
#
_symmetry.space_group_name_H-M   'P 1'
#
loop_
_entity.id
_entity.type
_entity.pdbx_description
1 polymer ?
#
loop_
_entity_poly.entity_id
_entity_poly.type
_entity_poly.pdbx_seq_one_letter_code
_entity_poly.pdbx_strand_id
1 'polypeptide(L)'
;MSTTTGGWCGRSETIVVKSSGKYDVRVFAVNGDTDKEKLLRTYKIDVREAKKIRPGGVPGVSDFYIHRHAEAPVAFLYLRPSLGSGYVKDDYHEIKKGTTLKGNVDIYFNIAKNENLNSIDFSGIPYVRCFVNGQRVKFVNKGHVKDASMRGDKAKYERSGKPTKYIGFYHYWINLPIEWRGNGSNGNPNMERQTGEWKCDLRSGSETVRTFRWTVGSNGFPQEHPEQTSGNINLHWGAYLIDMEIPAGGSSLDQRLIPMPSAGLFYGIPWKTPGGKKMATSVPKKGKPFLIPQE
;
A
#
# COMPACT_ATOMS: atom_id res chain seq x y z
N MET A 1 -3.57 16.84 17.44
CA MET A 1 -5.01 16.87 17.11
C MET A 1 -5.70 15.85 17.99
N SER A 2 -6.68 16.29 18.77
CA SER A 2 -7.58 15.44 19.55
C SER A 2 -8.86 15.26 18.76
N THR A 3 -9.37 14.03 18.71
CA THR A 3 -10.77 13.69 18.47
C THR A 3 -11.05 12.39 19.20
N THR A 4 -11.79 12.49 20.30
CA THR A 4 -12.37 11.38 21.07
C THR A 4 -13.75 11.07 20.50
N THR A 5 -14.10 9.79 20.34
CA THR A 5 -15.28 9.11 20.94
C THR A 5 -15.58 7.81 20.20
N GLY A 6 -15.73 6.71 20.94
CA GLY A 6 -16.20 5.41 20.45
C GLY A 6 -15.52 4.26 21.18
N GLY A 7 -16.05 3.85 22.33
CA GLY A 7 -15.53 2.76 23.14
C GLY A 7 -15.53 1.43 22.37
N TRP A 8 -14.34 1.01 21.94
CA TRP A 8 -13.99 -0.36 21.60
C TRP A 8 -12.91 -0.77 22.58
N CYS A 9 -12.93 -2.00 23.10
CA CYS A 9 -11.97 -2.49 24.09
C CYS A 9 -10.51 -2.15 23.66
N GLY A 10 -9.86 -1.30 24.45
CA GLY A 10 -8.52 -0.77 24.18
C GLY A 10 -8.47 0.74 24.39
N ARG A 11 -8.03 1.20 25.57
CA ARG A 11 -7.58 2.59 25.73
C ARG A 11 -6.41 2.79 24.76
N SER A 12 -6.61 3.56 23.69
CA SER A 12 -5.52 4.00 22.84
C SER A 12 -4.72 5.07 23.57
N GLU A 13 -3.71 4.67 24.34
CA GLU A 13 -2.72 5.64 24.82
C GLU A 13 -2.03 6.27 23.60
N THR A 14 -2.15 7.59 23.48
CA THR A 14 -1.49 8.33 22.42
C THR A 14 -0.08 8.68 22.87
N ILE A 15 0.91 7.98 22.33
CA ILE A 15 2.31 8.31 22.55
C ILE A 15 2.68 9.47 21.61
N VAL A 16 3.05 10.62 22.20
CA VAL A 16 3.53 11.78 21.45
C VAL A 16 5.05 11.71 21.30
N VAL A 17 5.53 11.54 20.07
CA VAL A 17 6.96 11.57 19.76
C VAL A 17 7.44 13.02 19.68
N LYS A 18 8.47 13.36 20.46
CA LYS A 18 9.02 14.73 20.59
C LYS A 18 10.40 14.93 19.96
N SER A 19 10.98 13.89 19.36
CA SER A 19 12.30 13.95 18.72
C SER A 19 12.36 13.05 17.48
N SER A 20 13.21 13.42 16.53
CA SER A 20 13.53 12.58 15.38
C SER A 20 14.47 11.44 15.75
N GLY A 21 14.43 10.33 15.03
CA GLY A 21 15.31 9.19 15.24
C GLY A 21 14.67 7.87 14.85
N LYS A 22 15.42 6.78 15.07
CA LYS A 22 14.93 5.41 14.90
C LYS A 22 14.28 4.93 16.19
N TYR A 23 13.10 4.35 16.09
CA TYR A 23 12.34 3.81 17.21
C TYR A 23 12.01 2.34 16.98
N ASP A 24 12.09 1.54 18.04
CA ASP A 24 11.64 0.16 18.04
C ASP A 24 10.16 0.08 18.42
N VAL A 25 9.34 -0.47 17.52
CA VAL A 25 7.92 -0.73 17.74
C VAL A 25 7.74 -2.22 18.00
N ARG A 26 7.34 -2.57 19.22
CA ARG A 26 7.07 -3.96 19.62
C ARG A 26 5.58 -4.24 19.47
N VAL A 27 5.24 -5.36 18.82
CA VAL A 27 3.87 -5.84 18.68
C VAL A 27 3.71 -7.12 19.46
N PHE A 28 2.73 -7.12 20.34
CA PHE A 28 2.39 -8.23 21.22
C PHE A 28 1.04 -8.84 20.82
N ALA A 29 0.93 -10.16 20.93
CA ALA A 29 -0.35 -10.83 21.03
C ALA A 29 -0.73 -10.93 22.50
N VAL A 30 -1.95 -10.56 22.84
CA VAL A 30 -2.51 -10.75 24.18
C VAL A 30 -3.46 -11.93 24.11
N ASN A 31 -3.21 -12.96 24.93
CA ASN A 31 -4.15 -14.06 25.08
C ASN A 31 -5.40 -13.55 25.84
N GLY A 32 -6.59 -13.68 25.26
CA GLY A 32 -7.81 -13.11 25.82
C GLY A 32 -8.35 -13.79 27.08
N ASP A 33 -7.89 -15.01 27.39
CA ASP A 33 -8.34 -15.76 28.58
C ASP A 33 -7.41 -15.57 29.79
N THR A 34 -6.14 -15.26 29.53
CA THR A 34 -5.07 -15.22 30.54
C THR A 34 -4.37 -13.88 30.64
N ASP A 35 -4.69 -12.93 29.76
CA ASP A 35 -4.00 -11.65 29.55
C ASP A 35 -2.49 -11.78 29.30
N LYS A 36 -2.00 -12.99 29.02
CA LYS A 36 -0.58 -13.23 28.80
C LYS A 36 -0.14 -12.61 27.48
N GLU A 37 0.80 -11.68 27.57
CA GLU A 37 1.43 -11.07 26.40
C GLU A 37 2.52 -11.97 25.81
N LYS A 38 2.54 -12.08 24.49
CA LYS A 38 3.61 -12.72 23.72
C LYS A 38 4.12 -11.73 22.68
N LEU A 39 5.40 -11.37 22.76
CA LEU A 39 6.05 -10.56 21.73
C LEU A 39 6.02 -11.33 20.40
N LEU A 40 5.32 -10.77 19.41
CA LEU A 40 5.26 -11.33 18.06
C LEU A 40 6.40 -10.80 17.19
N ARG A 41 6.68 -9.49 17.29
CA ARG A 41 7.65 -8.84 16.41
C ARG A 41 8.11 -7.49 16.95
N THR A 42 9.31 -7.09 16.55
CA THR A 42 9.83 -5.73 16.69
C THR A 42 10.10 -5.15 15.30
N TYR A 43 9.60 -3.95 15.04
CA TYR A 43 9.83 -3.19 13.82
C TYR A 43 10.65 -1.93 14.12
N LYS A 44 11.30 -1.36 13.09
CA LYS A 44 12.03 -0.10 13.20
C LYS A 44 11.35 0.97 12.37
N ILE A 45 10.78 1.98 13.02
CA ILE A 45 10.32 3.20 12.33
C ILE A 45 11.41 4.27 12.43
N ASP A 46 11.54 5.13 11.42
CA ASP A 46 12.33 6.35 11.54
C ASP A 46 11.44 7.59 11.43
N VAL A 47 11.57 8.42 12.45
CA VAL A 47 10.81 9.65 12.65
C VAL A 47 11.70 10.80 12.25
N ARG A 48 11.19 11.65 11.38
CA ARG A 48 11.87 12.83 10.85
C ARG A 48 11.24 14.11 11.38
N GLU A 49 12.09 15.10 11.61
CA GLU A 49 11.67 16.43 12.02
C GLU A 49 11.39 17.29 10.79
N ALA A 50 10.28 18.02 10.82
CA ALA A 50 9.95 19.10 9.90
C ALA A 50 9.99 20.43 10.66
N LYS A 51 11.15 21.11 10.58
CA LYS A 51 11.36 22.40 11.25
C LYS A 51 10.43 23.46 10.68
N LYS A 52 9.72 24.22 11.54
CA LYS A 52 8.90 25.36 11.09
C LYS A 52 9.65 26.67 11.29
N ILE A 53 9.49 27.61 10.36
CA ILE A 53 9.99 28.98 10.50
C ILE A 53 8.80 29.92 10.38
N ARG A 54 8.54 30.71 11.42
CA ARG A 54 7.48 31.73 11.48
C ARG A 54 7.87 32.97 10.66
N PRO A 55 6.92 33.86 10.32
CA PRO A 55 7.25 35.15 9.72
C PRO A 55 8.35 35.89 10.50
N GLY A 56 9.28 36.52 9.78
CA GLY A 56 10.44 37.18 10.38
C GLY A 56 11.62 36.27 10.74
N GLY A 57 11.60 34.99 10.32
CA GLY A 57 12.73 34.08 10.52
C GLY A 57 12.78 33.42 11.90
N VAL A 58 11.76 33.63 12.73
CA VAL A 58 11.70 33.08 14.10
C VAL A 58 11.44 31.58 14.05
N PRO A 59 12.19 30.75 14.81
CA PRO A 59 11.90 29.31 14.92
C PRO A 59 10.46 29.04 15.40
N GLY A 60 9.76 28.18 14.67
CA GLY A 60 8.45 27.65 15.03
C GLY A 60 8.54 26.29 15.71
N VAL A 61 7.41 25.79 16.23
CA VAL A 61 7.32 24.43 16.78
C VAL A 61 7.39 23.43 15.63
N SER A 62 8.41 22.56 15.63
CA SER A 62 8.59 21.51 14.62
C SER A 62 7.44 20.50 14.62
N ASP A 63 7.11 19.98 13.44
CA ASP A 63 6.32 18.75 13.31
C ASP A 63 7.25 17.53 13.25
N PHE A 64 6.72 16.36 13.62
CA PHE A 64 7.40 15.08 13.47
C PHE A 64 6.54 14.14 12.62
N TYR A 65 7.19 13.34 11.77
CA TYR A 65 6.49 12.39 10.90
C TYR A 65 7.29 11.10 10.72
N ILE A 66 6.59 9.97 10.55
CA ILE A 66 7.21 8.69 10.18
C ILE A 66 7.52 8.73 8.68
N HIS A 67 8.77 8.48 8.29
CA HIS A 67 9.07 8.37 6.86
C HIS A 67 8.59 7.02 6.31
N ARG A 68 8.00 7.01 5.11
CA ARG A 68 7.52 5.78 4.46
C ARG A 68 8.03 5.58 3.04
N HIS A 69 9.12 6.25 2.66
CA HIS A 69 9.70 6.09 1.30
C HIS A 69 10.04 4.64 0.95
N ALA A 70 10.41 3.84 1.94
CA ALA A 70 10.72 2.43 1.78
C ALA A 70 9.48 1.56 1.46
N GLU A 71 8.27 2.11 1.64
CA GLU A 71 6.99 1.47 1.30
C GLU A 71 6.55 1.78 -0.14
N ALA A 72 7.25 2.68 -0.85
CA ALA A 72 6.94 3.03 -2.24
C ALA A 72 6.88 1.84 -3.22
N PRO A 73 7.69 0.77 -3.12
CA PRO A 73 7.60 -0.40 -4.00
C PRO A 73 6.62 -1.46 -3.49
N VAL A 74 5.87 -1.22 -2.41
CA VAL A 74 4.96 -2.21 -1.82
C VAL A 74 3.59 -2.12 -2.48
N ALA A 75 3.10 -3.26 -2.97
CA ALA A 75 1.72 -3.44 -3.38
C ALA A 75 1.21 -4.81 -2.93
N PHE A 76 -0.08 -4.90 -2.62
CA PHE A 76 -0.73 -6.17 -2.34
C PHE A 76 -2.01 -6.33 -3.13
N LEU A 77 -2.22 -7.54 -3.64
CA LEU A 77 -3.46 -7.98 -4.24
C LEU A 77 -4.33 -8.59 -3.15
N TYR A 78 -5.59 -8.19 -3.09
CA TYR A 78 -6.58 -8.71 -2.16
C TYR A 78 -7.77 -9.28 -2.91
N LEU A 79 -8.09 -10.53 -2.59
CA LEU A 79 -9.27 -11.23 -3.08
C LEU A 79 -10.44 -10.86 -2.19
N ARG A 80 -11.12 -9.76 -2.49
CA ARG A 80 -12.26 -9.29 -1.70
C ARG A 80 -13.50 -10.11 -2.07
N PRO A 81 -14.09 -10.88 -1.14
CA PRO A 81 -15.37 -11.54 -1.39
C PRO A 81 -16.45 -10.48 -1.69
N SER A 82 -17.27 -10.71 -2.72
CA SER A 82 -18.46 -9.89 -2.97
C SER A 82 -19.68 -10.55 -2.31
N LEU A 83 -20.49 -9.73 -1.64
CA LEU A 83 -21.65 -10.16 -0.88
C LEU A 83 -22.68 -10.82 -1.82
N GLY A 84 -22.68 -12.15 -1.89
CA GLY A 84 -23.88 -12.91 -2.23
C GLY A 84 -24.83 -12.87 -1.04
N SER A 85 -26.13 -12.83 -1.28
CA SER A 85 -27.22 -12.64 -0.29
C SER A 85 -27.41 -13.78 0.73
N GLY A 86 -26.36 -14.45 1.16
CA GLY A 86 -26.42 -15.55 2.10
C GLY A 86 -25.03 -15.92 2.57
N TYR A 87 -24.65 -15.43 3.75
CA TYR A 87 -23.51 -15.94 4.48
C TYR A 87 -23.67 -17.45 4.66
N VAL A 88 -22.67 -18.22 4.22
CA VAL A 88 -22.11 -19.19 5.15
C VAL A 88 -20.83 -18.54 5.65
N LYS A 89 -20.77 -18.31 6.96
CA LYS A 89 -19.56 -18.03 7.72
C LYS A 89 -18.64 -19.26 7.69
N ASP A 90 -18.36 -19.79 6.50
CA ASP A 90 -17.32 -20.80 6.36
C ASP A 90 -16.00 -20.09 6.68
N ASP A 91 -15.23 -20.70 7.57
CA ASP A 91 -14.05 -20.16 8.23
C ASP A 91 -13.26 -19.17 7.39
N TYR A 92 -12.96 -18.01 7.97
CA TYR A 92 -12.10 -16.95 7.42
C TYR A 92 -10.68 -17.46 7.02
N HIS A 93 -10.37 -18.72 7.32
CA HIS A 93 -9.12 -19.40 7.07
C HIS A 93 -9.18 -20.47 5.97
N GLU A 94 -10.37 -20.91 5.53
CA GLU A 94 -10.51 -21.95 4.50
C GLU A 94 -11.73 -21.75 3.58
N ILE A 95 -11.48 -21.79 2.28
CA ILE A 95 -12.55 -21.96 1.29
C ILE A 95 -12.67 -23.45 0.98
N LYS A 96 -13.80 -24.06 1.35
CA LYS A 96 -14.13 -25.44 0.99
C LYS A 96 -14.19 -25.60 -0.53
N LYS A 97 -13.68 -26.71 -1.07
CA LYS A 97 -13.83 -27.05 -2.49
C LYS A 97 -15.33 -27.08 -2.84
N GLY A 98 -15.77 -26.23 -3.78
CA GLY A 98 -17.18 -26.12 -4.20
C GLY A 98 -17.92 -24.84 -3.79
N THR A 99 -17.30 -23.88 -3.10
CA THR A 99 -17.99 -22.62 -2.75
C THR A 99 -18.40 -21.81 -3.98
N THR A 100 -19.55 -21.14 -3.91
CA THR A 100 -20.05 -20.19 -4.92
C THR A 100 -19.54 -18.75 -4.72
N LEU A 101 -18.53 -18.55 -3.85
CA LEU A 101 -17.98 -17.24 -3.53
C LEU A 101 -17.59 -16.51 -4.81
N LYS A 102 -18.27 -15.39 -5.07
CA LYS A 102 -17.83 -14.41 -6.05
C LYS A 102 -16.90 -13.43 -5.35
N GLY A 103 -15.92 -12.92 -6.08
CA GLY A 103 -14.92 -12.04 -5.50
C GLY A 103 -14.40 -11.04 -6.50
N ASN A 104 -14.08 -9.85 -6.00
CA ASN A 104 -13.39 -8.83 -6.74
C ASN A 104 -11.88 -8.96 -6.50
N VAL A 105 -11.09 -8.58 -7.51
CA VAL A 105 -9.64 -8.44 -7.35
C VAL A 105 -9.31 -6.98 -7.07
N ASP A 106 -8.74 -6.73 -5.91
CA ASP A 106 -8.33 -5.42 -5.47
C ASP A 106 -6.80 -5.34 -5.42
N ILE A 107 -6.20 -4.21 -5.79
CA ILE A 107 -4.78 -3.93 -5.59
C ILE A 107 -4.63 -2.69 -4.72
N TYR A 108 -3.84 -2.78 -3.67
CA TYR A 108 -3.47 -1.68 -2.80
C TYR A 108 -2.00 -1.33 -3.00
N PHE A 109 -1.66 -0.05 -3.08
CA PHE A 109 -0.29 0.39 -3.34
C PHE A 109 -0.01 1.80 -2.82
N ASN A 110 1.28 2.15 -2.73
CA ASN A 110 1.73 3.42 -2.16
C ASN A 110 2.20 4.43 -3.22
N ILE A 111 1.93 5.72 -2.96
CA ILE A 111 2.49 6.85 -3.71
C ILE A 111 3.02 7.92 -2.75
N ALA A 112 4.21 8.45 -3.05
CA ALA A 112 4.80 9.59 -2.36
C ALA A 112 4.47 10.91 -3.10
N LYS A 113 3.53 11.70 -2.54
CA LYS A 113 2.88 12.87 -3.18
C LYS A 113 3.18 14.18 -2.41
N ASN A 114 3.07 15.35 -3.07
CA ASN A 114 2.92 16.67 -2.42
C ASN A 114 1.45 17.14 -2.41
N GLU A 115 1.09 18.05 -1.50
CA GLU A 115 -0.28 18.62 -1.44
C GLU A 115 -0.73 19.36 -2.69
N ASN A 116 0.18 19.93 -3.50
CA ASN A 116 -0.18 20.73 -4.68
C ASN A 116 -0.62 19.90 -5.89
N LEU A 117 -0.44 18.58 -5.86
CA LEU A 117 -1.25 17.76 -6.73
C LEU A 117 -2.63 17.75 -6.07
N ASN A 118 -3.60 18.43 -6.67
CA ASN A 118 -5.01 18.25 -6.35
C ASN A 118 -5.32 16.73 -6.30
N SER A 119 -6.40 16.34 -5.60
CA SER A 119 -6.90 14.94 -5.61
C SER A 119 -6.63 14.30 -6.97
N ILE A 120 -5.80 13.25 -7.00
CA ILE A 120 -5.57 12.57 -8.27
C ILE A 120 -6.91 11.93 -8.54
N ASP A 121 -7.66 12.50 -9.47
CA ASP A 121 -9.03 12.10 -9.68
C ASP A 121 -9.05 10.75 -10.38
N PHE A 122 -9.06 9.73 -9.54
CA PHE A 122 -9.25 8.34 -9.88
C PHE A 122 -10.74 7.97 -9.97
N SER A 123 -11.67 8.92 -9.79
CA SER A 123 -13.11 8.67 -9.99
C SER A 123 -13.43 8.32 -11.45
N GLY A 124 -12.55 8.71 -12.38
CA GLY A 124 -12.49 8.18 -13.73
C GLY A 124 -11.95 6.76 -13.79
N ILE A 125 -12.50 5.98 -14.71
CA ILE A 125 -12.08 4.60 -14.99
C ILE A 125 -10.54 4.44 -15.03
N PRO A 126 -9.92 3.49 -14.30
CA PRO A 126 -8.56 3.06 -14.55
C PRO A 126 -8.42 2.59 -16.00
N TYR A 127 -7.48 3.18 -16.73
CA TYR A 127 -6.96 2.56 -17.96
C TYR A 127 -6.00 1.43 -17.61
N VAL A 128 -6.44 0.46 -16.82
CA VAL A 128 -5.65 -0.74 -16.54
C VAL A 128 -5.59 -1.58 -17.82
N ARG A 129 -4.38 -2.00 -18.17
CA ARG A 129 -4.13 -2.91 -19.27
C ARG A 129 -3.49 -4.17 -18.72
N CYS A 130 -4.20 -5.29 -18.77
CA CYS A 130 -3.68 -6.56 -18.29
C CYS A 130 -3.32 -7.54 -19.40
N PHE A 131 -2.38 -8.41 -19.08
CA PHE A 131 -1.90 -9.50 -19.90
C PHE A 131 -1.80 -10.75 -19.03
N VAL A 132 -2.15 -11.90 -19.62
CA VAL A 132 -1.95 -13.22 -19.02
C VAL A 132 -1.06 -14.01 -19.96
N ASN A 133 0.10 -14.48 -19.47
CA ASN A 133 1.10 -15.17 -20.28
C ASN A 133 1.45 -14.39 -21.56
N GLY A 134 1.57 -13.06 -21.45
CA GLY A 134 1.85 -12.16 -22.57
C GLY A 134 0.65 -11.83 -23.48
N GLN A 135 -0.49 -12.52 -23.35
CA GLN A 135 -1.68 -12.26 -24.14
C GLN A 135 -2.57 -11.21 -23.49
N ARG A 136 -3.00 -10.22 -24.28
CA ARG A 136 -3.82 -9.11 -23.78
C ARG A 136 -5.21 -9.58 -23.35
N VAL A 137 -5.59 -9.25 -22.13
CA VAL A 137 -6.95 -9.46 -21.62
C VAL A 137 -7.85 -8.30 -22.06
N LYS A 138 -9.02 -8.62 -22.61
CA LYS A 138 -10.06 -7.63 -22.94
C LYS A 138 -11.03 -7.50 -21.78
N PHE A 139 -11.34 -6.27 -21.39
CA PHE A 139 -12.32 -5.95 -20.38
C PHE A 139 -13.60 -5.44 -21.05
N VAL A 140 -14.75 -6.01 -20.66
CA VAL A 140 -16.07 -5.57 -21.13
C VAL A 140 -16.53 -4.37 -20.30
N ASN A 141 -16.44 -4.50 -18.97
CA ASN A 141 -16.68 -3.41 -18.05
C ASN A 141 -15.38 -2.77 -17.59
N LYS A 142 -15.52 -1.51 -17.20
CA LYS A 142 -14.42 -0.69 -16.74
C LYS A 142 -14.22 -0.89 -15.23
N GLY A 143 -12.97 -0.97 -14.77
CA GLY A 143 -12.66 -1.06 -13.34
C GLY A 143 -12.90 0.30 -12.64
N HIS A 144 -12.50 0.40 -11.37
CA HIS A 144 -12.50 1.68 -10.65
C HIS A 144 -11.22 1.82 -9.83
N VAL A 145 -10.60 2.99 -9.82
CA VAL A 145 -9.58 3.32 -8.82
C VAL A 145 -10.25 4.21 -7.81
N LYS A 146 -10.01 3.99 -6.52
CA LYS A 146 -10.48 4.87 -5.46
C LYS A 146 -9.37 5.10 -4.46
N ASP A 147 -9.40 6.25 -3.83
CA ASP A 147 -8.56 6.51 -2.67
C ASP A 147 -9.06 5.61 -1.53
N ALA A 148 -8.27 4.60 -1.16
CA ALA A 148 -8.67 3.61 -0.15
C ALA A 148 -8.72 4.22 1.24
N SER A 149 -7.79 5.13 1.53
CA SER A 149 -7.73 5.95 2.74
C SER A 149 -6.44 6.77 2.75
N MET A 150 -6.52 7.99 3.29
CA MET A 150 -5.33 8.75 3.66
C MET A 150 -4.75 8.19 4.95
N ARG A 151 -3.97 7.10 4.91
CA ARG A 151 -2.99 6.83 6.00
C ARG A 151 -1.73 7.64 5.75
N GLY A 152 -1.89 8.95 5.75
CA GLY A 152 -0.81 9.89 5.49
C GLY A 152 -0.28 10.50 6.77
N ASP A 153 0.98 10.20 7.10
CA ASP A 153 1.75 11.07 7.98
C ASP A 153 2.01 12.37 7.21
N LYS A 154 1.45 13.47 7.69
CA LYS A 154 1.63 14.81 7.12
C LYS A 154 2.56 15.61 8.01
N ALA A 155 3.53 16.28 7.40
CA ALA A 155 4.29 17.32 8.08
C ALA A 155 4.23 18.62 7.30
N LYS A 156 4.05 19.73 8.02
CA LYS A 156 3.89 21.07 7.46
C LYS A 156 5.19 21.87 7.64
N TYR A 157 5.76 22.34 6.54
CA TYR A 157 6.87 23.30 6.57
C TYR A 157 6.38 24.68 6.09
N GLU A 158 6.55 25.71 6.92
CA GLU A 158 6.25 27.11 6.57
C GLU A 158 7.55 27.90 6.38
N ARG A 159 7.57 28.75 5.35
CA ARG A 159 8.62 29.72 5.07
C ARG A 159 7.99 31.08 4.91
N SER A 160 8.55 32.09 5.57
CA SER A 160 8.14 33.50 5.51
C SER A 160 7.65 33.91 4.10
N GLY A 161 6.34 34.19 3.97
CA GLY A 161 5.71 34.64 2.73
C GLY A 161 5.67 33.65 1.55
N LYS A 162 6.03 32.38 1.74
CA LYS A 162 6.09 31.34 0.69
C LYS A 162 5.14 30.17 0.99
N PRO A 163 4.67 29.45 -0.04
CA PRO A 163 3.70 28.37 0.14
C PRO A 163 4.24 27.29 1.06
N THR A 164 3.35 26.79 1.90
CA THR A 164 3.61 25.65 2.77
C THR A 164 4.06 24.43 1.96
N LYS A 165 5.12 23.73 2.41
CA LYS A 165 5.52 22.44 1.85
C LYS A 165 5.02 21.31 2.72
N TYR A 166 4.49 20.29 2.05
CA TYR A 166 3.95 19.10 2.69
C TYR A 166 4.67 17.86 2.19
N ILE A 167 4.79 16.87 3.07
CA ILE A 167 5.12 15.50 2.70
C ILE A 167 3.93 14.63 3.09
N GLY A 168 3.49 13.76 2.18
CA GLY A 168 2.43 12.80 2.44
C GLY A 168 2.68 11.50 1.71
N PHE A 169 2.40 10.40 2.41
CA PHE A 169 2.43 9.05 1.89
C PHE A 169 0.99 8.56 1.79
N TYR A 170 0.59 8.12 0.60
CA TYR A 170 -0.81 7.83 0.30
C TYR A 170 -0.98 6.40 -0.13
N HIS A 171 -2.01 5.75 0.42
CA HIS A 171 -2.41 4.39 0.06
C HIS A 171 -3.59 4.47 -0.91
N TYR A 172 -3.40 3.92 -2.10
CA TYR A 172 -4.43 3.85 -3.13
C TYR A 172 -4.96 2.43 -3.25
N TRP A 173 -6.21 2.31 -3.69
CA TRP A 173 -6.85 1.04 -3.98
C TRP A 173 -7.43 1.04 -5.39
N ILE A 174 -7.13 -0.02 -6.13
CA ILE A 174 -7.66 -0.29 -7.46
C ILE A 174 -8.59 -1.48 -7.33
N ASN A 175 -9.84 -1.32 -7.74
CA ASN A 175 -10.70 -2.45 -8.06
C ASN A 175 -10.51 -2.80 -9.54
N LEU A 176 -9.88 -3.94 -9.80
CA LEU A 176 -9.65 -4.40 -11.16
C LEU A 176 -10.98 -4.86 -11.80
N PRO A 177 -11.17 -4.66 -13.13
CA PRO A 177 -12.31 -5.21 -13.86
C PRO A 177 -12.17 -6.72 -14.11
N ILE A 178 -11.86 -7.47 -13.05
CA ILE A 178 -11.61 -8.91 -13.07
C ILE A 178 -12.38 -9.50 -11.89
N GLU A 179 -13.16 -10.54 -12.16
CA GLU A 179 -13.72 -11.38 -11.10
C GLU A 179 -12.65 -12.39 -10.68
N TRP A 180 -12.43 -12.59 -9.38
CA TRP A 180 -11.59 -13.68 -8.92
C TRP A 180 -12.27 -15.03 -9.17
N ARG A 181 -13.51 -15.17 -8.70
CA ARG A 181 -14.39 -16.32 -8.85
C ARG A 181 -15.79 -15.87 -9.26
N GLY A 182 -16.48 -16.67 -10.07
CA GLY A 182 -17.78 -16.33 -10.64
C GLY A 182 -17.96 -16.79 -12.08
N ASN A 183 -19.19 -16.73 -12.58
CA ASN A 183 -19.52 -17.13 -13.97
C ASN A 183 -19.28 -16.02 -15.01
N GLY A 184 -18.54 -14.95 -14.68
CA GLY A 184 -18.30 -13.85 -15.61
C GLY A 184 -19.62 -13.22 -16.07
N SER A 185 -20.62 -13.16 -15.19
CA SER A 185 -22.00 -12.77 -15.54
C SER A 185 -22.10 -11.35 -16.10
N ASN A 186 -21.05 -10.55 -15.92
CA ASN A 186 -20.94 -9.19 -16.44
C ASN A 186 -19.96 -9.08 -17.64
N GLY A 187 -19.52 -10.20 -18.22
CA GLY A 187 -18.60 -10.25 -19.36
C GLY A 187 -17.13 -9.95 -19.05
N ASN A 188 -16.79 -9.66 -17.79
CA ASN A 188 -15.41 -9.48 -17.35
C ASN A 188 -14.66 -10.81 -17.22
N PRO A 189 -13.34 -10.82 -17.45
CA PRO A 189 -12.51 -12.01 -17.27
C PRO A 189 -12.54 -12.52 -15.83
N ASN A 190 -12.45 -13.83 -15.70
CA ASN A 190 -12.33 -14.52 -14.44
C ASN A 190 -10.87 -14.95 -14.23
N MET A 191 -10.28 -14.57 -13.09
CA MET A 191 -8.90 -14.84 -12.75
C MET A 191 -8.63 -16.32 -12.51
N GLU A 192 -9.52 -17.03 -11.82
CA GLU A 192 -9.41 -18.49 -11.59
C GLU A 192 -9.38 -19.30 -12.90
N ARG A 193 -10.03 -18.83 -13.96
CA ARG A 193 -10.03 -19.48 -15.28
C ARG A 193 -8.84 -19.10 -16.18
N GLN A 194 -7.98 -18.19 -15.72
CA GLN A 194 -6.86 -17.65 -16.48
C GLN A 194 -5.58 -17.76 -15.65
N THR A 195 -5.01 -18.96 -15.61
CA THR A 195 -3.81 -19.28 -14.84
C THR A 195 -2.54 -18.80 -15.55
N GLY A 196 -1.47 -18.64 -14.77
CA GLY A 196 -0.16 -18.22 -15.24
C GLY A 196 0.20 -16.78 -14.85
N GLU A 197 1.08 -16.17 -15.61
CA GLU A 197 1.70 -14.88 -15.29
C GLU A 197 0.79 -13.71 -15.65
N TRP A 198 0.35 -12.98 -14.64
CA TRP A 198 -0.42 -11.76 -14.79
C TRP A 198 0.51 -10.55 -14.77
N LYS A 199 0.30 -9.65 -15.71
CA LYS A 199 0.89 -8.32 -15.75
C LYS A 199 -0.22 -7.30 -15.95
N CYS A 200 -0.32 -6.30 -15.09
CA CYS A 200 -1.27 -5.20 -15.26
C CYS A 200 -0.56 -3.85 -15.17
N ASP A 201 -0.66 -3.06 -16.23
CA ASP A 201 -0.17 -1.68 -16.27
C ASP A 201 -1.32 -0.74 -15.86
N LEU A 202 -1.16 -0.01 -14.76
CA LEU A 202 -2.03 1.12 -14.41
C LEU A 202 -1.59 2.33 -15.24
N ARG A 203 -2.52 2.97 -15.95
CA ARG A 203 -2.21 4.06 -16.88
C ARG A 203 -3.03 5.32 -16.61
N SER A 204 -2.42 6.46 -16.89
CA SER A 204 -3.05 7.78 -16.93
C SER A 204 -2.78 8.38 -18.31
N GLY A 205 -3.80 8.41 -19.19
CA GLY A 205 -3.60 8.74 -20.60
C GLY A 205 -2.62 7.77 -21.29
N SER A 206 -1.52 8.30 -21.85
CA SER A 206 -0.46 7.49 -22.47
C SER A 206 0.54 6.92 -21.47
N GLU A 207 0.67 7.53 -20.28
CA GLU A 207 1.66 7.20 -19.26
C GLU A 207 1.31 5.93 -18.49
N THR A 208 2.30 5.07 -18.24
CA THR A 208 2.20 3.98 -17.26
C THR A 208 2.64 4.50 -15.89
N VAL A 209 1.73 4.42 -14.91
CA VAL A 209 1.92 4.93 -13.55
C VAL A 209 2.56 3.87 -12.66
N ARG A 210 2.05 2.65 -12.73
CA ARG A 210 2.52 1.46 -12.03
C ARG A 210 2.35 0.25 -12.91
N THR A 211 3.17 -0.74 -12.64
CA THR A 211 3.09 -2.03 -13.30
C THR A 211 3.09 -3.10 -12.23
N PHE A 212 2.05 -3.93 -12.21
CA PHE A 212 1.84 -4.98 -11.22
C PHE A 212 2.07 -6.36 -11.83
N ARG A 213 2.69 -7.28 -11.09
CA ARG A 213 2.87 -8.68 -11.50
C ARG A 213 2.56 -9.66 -10.39
N TRP A 214 1.88 -10.74 -10.76
CA TRP A 214 1.64 -11.88 -9.90
C TRP A 214 1.42 -13.13 -10.76
N THR A 215 1.45 -14.29 -10.15
CA THR A 215 1.20 -15.57 -10.84
C THR A 215 -0.03 -16.21 -10.25
N VAL A 216 -0.96 -16.68 -11.08
CA VAL A 216 -2.15 -17.43 -10.66
C VAL A 216 -1.89 -18.92 -10.88
N GLY A 217 -1.94 -19.69 -9.80
CA GLY A 217 -1.75 -21.13 -9.81
C GLY A 217 -2.91 -21.90 -10.42
N SER A 218 -2.74 -23.21 -10.60
CA SER A 218 -3.76 -24.12 -11.14
C SER A 218 -5.02 -24.23 -10.28
N ASN A 219 -4.93 -23.85 -9.00
CA ASN A 219 -6.06 -23.80 -8.06
C ASN A 219 -6.88 -22.50 -8.18
N GLY A 220 -6.52 -21.58 -9.08
CA GLY A 220 -7.21 -20.30 -9.28
C GLY A 220 -6.89 -19.22 -8.25
N PHE A 221 -5.87 -19.44 -7.41
CA PHE A 221 -5.38 -18.45 -6.46
C PHE A 221 -4.03 -17.87 -6.92
N PRO A 222 -3.72 -16.61 -6.57
CA PRO A 222 -2.37 -16.10 -6.67
C PRO A 222 -1.39 -16.98 -5.88
N GLN A 223 -0.20 -17.18 -6.42
CA GLN A 223 0.92 -17.74 -5.69
C GLN A 223 1.44 -16.73 -4.67
N GLU A 224 1.77 -17.19 -3.47
CA GLU A 224 2.36 -16.35 -2.45
C GLU A 224 3.74 -15.87 -2.87
N HIS A 225 4.02 -14.59 -2.62
CA HIS A 225 5.34 -14.02 -2.88
C HIS A 225 6.40 -14.68 -1.97
N PRO A 226 7.67 -14.82 -2.41
CA PRO A 226 8.74 -15.38 -1.57
C PRO A 226 8.91 -14.74 -0.18
N GLU A 227 8.61 -13.44 -0.06
CA GLU A 227 8.59 -12.76 1.25
C GLU A 227 7.49 -13.30 2.19
N GLN A 228 6.38 -13.80 1.65
CA GLN A 228 5.33 -14.47 2.44
C GLN A 228 5.72 -15.90 2.78
N THR A 229 6.12 -16.69 1.79
CA THR A 229 6.42 -18.13 2.00
C THR A 229 7.63 -18.37 2.92
N SER A 230 8.56 -17.42 2.99
CA SER A 230 9.68 -17.45 3.95
C SER A 230 9.29 -17.10 5.39
N GLY A 231 8.02 -16.75 5.65
CA GLY A 231 7.54 -16.24 6.94
C GLY A 231 8.02 -14.81 7.25
N ASN A 232 8.61 -14.10 6.29
CA ASN A 232 9.06 -12.73 6.51
C ASN A 232 7.86 -11.79 6.68
N ILE A 233 6.82 -11.93 5.87
CA ILE A 233 5.57 -11.18 6.04
C ILE A 233 4.39 -12.12 6.15
N ASN A 234 3.46 -11.78 7.05
CA ASN A 234 2.21 -12.50 7.21
C ASN A 234 1.09 -11.52 6.86
N LEU A 235 0.35 -11.82 5.80
CA LEU A 235 -0.79 -11.03 5.36
C LEU A 235 -2.09 -11.71 5.74
N HIS A 236 -3.17 -10.92 5.75
CA HIS A 236 -4.52 -11.46 5.91
C HIS A 236 -4.81 -12.52 4.85
N TRP A 237 -5.67 -13.50 5.17
CA TRP A 237 -6.12 -14.50 4.21
C TRP A 237 -6.68 -13.86 2.93
N GLY A 238 -6.31 -14.39 1.76
CA GLY A 238 -6.67 -13.81 0.46
C GLY A 238 -5.91 -12.54 0.07
N ALA A 239 -4.91 -12.12 0.87
CA ALA A 239 -4.00 -11.04 0.52
C ALA A 239 -2.61 -11.58 0.14
N TYR A 240 -2.07 -11.04 -0.95
CA TYR A 240 -0.82 -11.47 -1.57
C TYR A 240 0.04 -10.24 -1.82
N LEU A 241 1.28 -10.23 -1.33
CA LEU A 241 2.27 -9.28 -1.82
C LEU A 241 2.49 -9.56 -3.30
N ILE A 242 2.53 -8.52 -4.11
CA ILE A 242 2.75 -8.64 -5.55
C ILE A 242 3.93 -7.78 -5.96
N ASP A 243 4.56 -8.14 -7.07
CA ASP A 243 5.63 -7.34 -7.63
C ASP A 243 5.05 -6.05 -8.20
N MET A 244 5.59 -4.91 -7.75
CA MET A 244 5.25 -3.61 -8.30
C MET A 244 6.50 -2.93 -8.84
N GLU A 245 6.37 -2.45 -10.07
CA GLU A 245 7.38 -1.64 -10.74
C GLU A 245 6.88 -0.19 -10.85
N ILE A 246 7.77 0.73 -10.48
CA ILE A 246 7.64 2.16 -10.73
C ILE A 246 8.43 2.46 -12.00
N PRO A 247 7.86 3.16 -13.00
CA PRO A 247 8.57 3.47 -14.24
C PRO A 247 9.87 4.22 -13.99
N ALA A 248 10.85 4.07 -14.89
CA ALA A 248 12.12 4.80 -14.81
C ALA A 248 11.88 6.31 -14.66
N GLY A 249 12.56 6.94 -13.70
CA GLY A 249 12.37 8.36 -13.38
C GLY A 249 11.10 8.69 -12.58
N GLY A 250 10.24 7.70 -12.29
CA GLY A 250 8.97 7.84 -11.56
C GLY A 250 7.86 8.47 -12.40
N SER A 251 6.61 8.11 -12.13
CA SER A 251 5.43 8.64 -12.84
C SER A 251 5.13 10.10 -12.48
N SER A 252 4.25 10.76 -13.22
CA SER A 252 3.72 12.10 -12.91
C SER A 252 3.12 12.22 -11.50
N LEU A 253 2.68 11.11 -10.91
CA LEU A 253 2.13 11.06 -9.54
C LEU A 253 3.23 11.03 -8.48
N ASP A 254 4.42 10.58 -8.85
CA ASP A 254 5.57 10.50 -7.97
C ASP A 254 6.29 11.84 -7.91
N GLN A 255 6.54 12.34 -6.71
CA GLN A 255 7.32 13.57 -6.54
C GLN A 255 8.54 13.40 -5.64
N ARG A 256 8.60 12.32 -4.86
CA ARG A 256 9.60 12.10 -3.80
C ARG A 256 9.94 10.63 -3.65
N LEU A 257 10.74 10.11 -4.57
CA LEU A 257 11.20 8.72 -4.56
C LEU A 257 12.69 8.63 -4.26
N ILE A 258 13.04 7.60 -3.50
CA ILE A 258 14.43 7.24 -3.18
C ILE A 258 14.49 5.73 -2.96
N PRO A 259 15.48 5.02 -3.53
CA PRO A 259 15.70 3.61 -3.20
C PRO A 259 16.15 3.48 -1.74
N MET A 260 15.45 2.65 -0.98
CA MET A 260 15.76 2.40 0.44
C MET A 260 15.67 0.91 0.78
N PRO A 261 16.49 0.04 0.15
CA PRO A 261 16.45 -1.40 0.38
C PRO A 261 16.70 -1.80 1.84
N SER A 262 17.44 -0.98 2.59
CA SER A 262 17.78 -1.24 3.99
C SER A 262 16.73 -0.77 5.02
N ALA A 263 15.71 -0.02 4.60
CA ALA A 263 14.71 0.55 5.52
C ALA A 263 13.44 -0.31 5.66
N GLY A 264 13.23 -1.29 4.77
CA GLY A 264 12.16 -2.29 4.91
C GLY A 264 10.76 -1.84 4.49
N LEU A 265 9.85 -2.80 4.33
CA LEU A 265 8.42 -2.63 4.06
C LEU A 265 7.58 -2.63 5.34
N PHE A 266 6.32 -2.17 5.31
CA PHE A 266 5.38 -2.22 6.44
C PHE A 266 5.96 -1.77 7.79
N TYR A 267 6.21 -0.47 7.97
CA TYR A 267 6.79 0.07 9.21
C TYR A 267 8.17 -0.52 9.59
N GLY A 268 8.95 -1.00 8.61
CA GLY A 268 10.36 -1.36 8.79
C GLY A 268 10.69 -2.84 8.87
N ILE A 269 9.84 -3.73 8.33
CA ILE A 269 10.17 -5.13 8.07
C ILE A 269 11.24 -5.19 6.98
N PRO A 270 12.43 -5.77 7.21
CA PRO A 270 13.46 -5.85 6.17
C PRO A 270 13.01 -6.69 4.97
N TRP A 271 13.43 -6.30 3.77
CA TRP A 271 13.35 -7.16 2.59
C TRP A 271 14.35 -8.31 2.73
N LYS A 272 13.88 -9.56 2.81
CA LYS A 272 14.76 -10.71 3.04
C LYS A 272 15.15 -11.42 1.76
N THR A 273 14.21 -11.54 0.83
CA THR A 273 14.37 -12.33 -0.39
C THR A 273 15.08 -11.53 -1.49
N PRO A 274 15.71 -12.21 -2.47
CA PRO A 274 16.30 -11.53 -3.63
C PRO A 274 15.28 -10.70 -4.41
N GLY A 275 14.07 -11.22 -4.62
CA GLY A 275 12.98 -10.50 -5.30
C GLY A 275 12.57 -9.22 -4.57
N GLY A 276 12.34 -9.32 -3.26
CA GLY A 276 12.03 -8.16 -2.42
C GLY A 276 13.13 -7.09 -2.42
N LYS A 277 14.40 -7.51 -2.27
CA LYS A 277 15.55 -6.59 -2.36
C LYS A 277 15.64 -5.93 -3.72
N LYS A 278 15.35 -6.65 -4.80
CA LYS A 278 15.32 -6.12 -6.16
C LYS A 278 14.23 -5.05 -6.31
N MET A 279 13.01 -5.31 -5.84
CA MET A 279 11.92 -4.34 -5.83
C MET A 279 12.29 -3.06 -5.05
N ALA A 280 12.91 -3.21 -3.88
CA ALA A 280 13.30 -2.07 -3.07
C ALA A 280 14.44 -1.23 -3.68
N THR A 281 15.31 -1.88 -4.44
CA THR A 281 16.45 -1.24 -5.14
C THR A 281 16.02 -0.59 -6.45
N SER A 282 14.99 -1.13 -7.12
CA SER A 282 14.53 -0.61 -8.42
C SER A 282 13.72 0.69 -8.32
N VAL A 283 13.38 1.15 -7.11
CA VAL A 283 12.72 2.44 -6.90
C VAL A 283 13.60 3.57 -7.47
N PRO A 284 13.11 4.35 -8.46
CA PRO A 284 13.91 5.41 -9.03
C PRO A 284 14.11 6.55 -8.02
N LYS A 285 15.16 7.33 -8.19
CA LYS A 285 15.33 8.59 -7.47
C LYS A 285 14.52 9.69 -8.17
N LYS A 286 13.65 10.39 -7.44
CA LYS A 286 12.88 11.52 -7.97
C LYS A 286 12.65 12.59 -6.92
N GLY A 287 12.93 13.84 -7.27
CA GLY A 287 12.73 15.00 -6.40
C GLY A 287 13.58 14.98 -5.13
N LYS A 288 13.11 15.70 -4.11
CA LYS A 288 13.75 15.75 -2.78
C LYS A 288 12.95 14.87 -1.81
N PRO A 289 13.46 13.71 -1.38
CA PRO A 289 12.67 12.76 -0.59
C PRO A 289 12.22 13.36 0.75
N PHE A 290 13.14 14.00 1.47
CA PHE A 290 12.86 14.56 2.78
C PHE A 290 12.60 16.08 2.74
N LEU A 291 11.94 16.59 3.79
CA LEU A 291 11.93 18.03 4.07
C LEU A 291 13.33 18.40 4.59
N ILE A 292 14.12 19.04 3.75
CA ILE A 292 15.46 19.53 4.13
C ILE A 292 15.27 20.91 4.77
N PRO A 293 15.71 21.15 6.02
CA PRO A 293 15.90 22.50 6.51
C PRO A 293 16.96 23.14 5.62
N GLN A 294 16.60 24.11 4.78
CA GLN A 294 17.64 24.92 4.14
C GLN A 294 18.23 25.82 5.21
N GLU A 295 19.56 25.83 5.28
CA GLU A 295 20.37 26.84 5.97
C GLU A 295 19.97 28.26 5.54
#